data_AF-B3E658-F1
#
_entry.id   AF-B3E658-F1
#
_cell.length_a   1.000
_cell.length_b   1.000
_cell.length_c   1.000
_cell.angle_alpha   90.00
_cell.angle_beta   90.00
_cell.angle_gamma   90.00
#
_symmetry.space_group_name_H-M   'P 1'
#
loop_
_entity.id
_entity.type
_entity.pdbx_description
1 polymer ?
#
loop_
_entity_poly.entity_id
_entity_poly.type
_entity_poly.pdbx_seq_one_letter_code
_entity_poly.pdbx_strand_id
1 'polypeptide(L)'
;MKRSVQLVSLISCLLLLALVPVHADEQPEPNLAADAVKAEKHPPVIPHAVQDDADGASCNGCHTGSFKAPHPDRLNCTQCHVPGEVKKPAKKGGKKAVKK
;
A
#
# COMPACT_ATOMS: atom_id res chain seq x y z
N MET A 1 6.35 -54.28 -8.01
CA MET A 1 5.00 -53.67 -7.97
C MET A 1 5.02 -52.24 -7.42
N LYS A 2 5.42 -52.01 -6.16
CA LYS A 2 5.41 -50.66 -5.55
C LYS A 2 6.34 -49.64 -6.27
N ARG A 3 7.54 -50.07 -6.66
CA ARG A 3 8.53 -49.25 -7.40
C ARG A 3 8.09 -48.89 -8.82
N SER A 4 7.48 -49.86 -9.52
CA SER A 4 6.98 -49.64 -10.88
C SER A 4 5.75 -48.71 -10.90
N VAL A 5 4.88 -48.80 -9.89
CA VAL A 5 3.75 -47.87 -9.72
C VAL A 5 4.24 -46.45 -9.41
N GLN A 6 5.27 -46.28 -8.57
CA GLN A 6 5.87 -44.97 -8.31
C GLN A 6 6.50 -44.36 -9.57
N LEU A 7 7.23 -45.14 -10.37
CA LEU A 7 7.83 -44.63 -11.60
C LEU A 7 6.78 -44.16 -12.62
N VAL A 8 5.69 -44.92 -12.79
CA VAL A 8 4.60 -44.52 -13.69
C VAL A 8 3.91 -43.25 -13.20
N SER A 9 3.69 -43.10 -11.89
CA SER A 9 3.11 -41.89 -11.31
C SER A 9 4.01 -40.66 -11.50
N LEU A 10 5.32 -40.80 -11.30
CA LEU A 10 6.27 -39.70 -11.50
C LEU A 10 6.35 -39.28 -12.97
N ILE A 11 6.40 -40.24 -13.90
CA ILE A 11 6.43 -39.96 -15.34
C ILE A 11 5.14 -39.26 -15.80
N SER A 12 3.98 -39.70 -15.30
CA SER A 12 2.70 -39.05 -15.59
C SER A 12 2.65 -37.62 -15.06
N CYS A 13 3.20 -37.37 -13.86
CA CYS A 13 3.27 -36.03 -13.28
C CYS A 13 4.20 -35.11 -14.08
N LEU A 14 5.35 -35.63 -14.51
CA LEU A 14 6.32 -34.89 -15.34
C LEU A 14 5.75 -34.56 -16.72
N LEU A 15 5.01 -35.49 -17.33
CA LEU A 15 4.32 -35.28 -18.59
C LEU A 15 3.21 -34.23 -18.45
N LEU A 16 2.43 -34.27 -17.36
CA LEU A 16 1.44 -33.24 -17.05
C LEU A 16 2.09 -31.86 -16.89
N LEU A 17 3.20 -31.75 -16.15
CA LEU A 17 3.91 -30.48 -16.00
C LEU A 17 4.47 -29.95 -17.32
N ALA A 18 4.95 -30.83 -18.20
CA ALA A 18 5.53 -30.44 -19.49
C ALA A 18 4.47 -30.01 -20.52
N LEU A 19 3.23 -30.50 -20.42
CA LEU A 19 2.13 -30.16 -21.33
C LEU A 19 1.28 -28.98 -20.86
N VAL A 20 1.41 -28.53 -19.61
CA VAL A 20 0.66 -27.37 -19.13
C VAL A 20 1.27 -26.11 -19.73
N PRO A 21 0.53 -25.35 -20.55
CA PRO A 21 0.98 -24.04 -21.01
C PRO A 21 1.12 -23.13 -19.78
N VAL A 22 2.36 -22.72 -19.49
CA VAL A 22 2.65 -21.66 -18.53
C VAL A 22 2.21 -20.35 -19.18
N HIS A 23 0.96 -19.97 -18.95
CA HIS A 23 0.50 -18.62 -19.27
C HIS A 23 1.23 -17.69 -18.31
N ALA A 24 2.25 -16.98 -18.81
CA ALA A 24 2.67 -15.75 -18.19
C ALA A 24 1.50 -14.77 -18.35
N ASP A 25 0.81 -14.50 -17.24
CA ASP A 25 -0.27 -13.53 -17.24
C ASP A 25 0.37 -12.16 -17.53
N GLU A 26 0.17 -11.66 -18.76
CA GLU A 26 0.66 -10.35 -19.17
C GLU A 26 -0.17 -9.30 -18.44
N GLN A 27 0.30 -8.91 -17.27
CA GLN A 27 -0.37 -7.93 -16.43
C GLN A 27 -0.45 -6.61 -17.20
N PRO A 28 -1.63 -5.99 -17.35
CA PRO A 28 -1.79 -4.72 -18.03
C PRO A 28 -0.80 -3.69 -17.48
N GLU A 29 -0.15 -2.94 -18.37
CA GLU A 29 0.74 -1.83 -18.01
C GLU A 29 0.05 -0.93 -16.97
N PRO A 30 0.64 -0.75 -15.77
CA PRO A 30 -0.02 -0.04 -14.67
C PRO A 30 -0.22 1.43 -15.03
N ASN A 31 -1.42 1.96 -14.80
CA ASN A 31 -1.71 3.38 -15.02
C ASN A 31 -1.21 4.20 -13.82
N LEU A 32 0.11 4.40 -13.78
CA LEU A 32 0.80 5.09 -12.68
C LEU A 32 0.21 6.46 -12.36
N ALA A 33 -0.34 7.16 -13.36
CA ALA A 33 -0.98 8.45 -13.18
C ALA A 33 -2.32 8.36 -12.42
N ALA A 34 -3.19 7.41 -12.80
CA ALA A 34 -4.44 7.16 -12.10
C ALA A 34 -4.19 6.63 -10.68
N ASP A 35 -3.18 5.76 -10.54
CA ASP A 35 -2.78 5.19 -9.25
C ASP A 35 -2.24 6.26 -8.31
N ALA A 36 -1.44 7.21 -8.81
CA ALA A 36 -0.95 8.35 -8.02
C ALA A 36 -2.06 9.29 -7.54
N VAL A 37 -3.15 9.42 -8.29
CA VAL A 37 -4.35 10.19 -7.86
C VAL A 37 -5.07 9.47 -6.72
N LYS A 38 -5.03 8.14 -6.71
CA LYS A 38 -5.65 7.28 -5.70
C LYS A 38 -4.75 7.01 -4.50
N ALA A 39 -3.44 7.16 -4.66
CA ALA A 39 -2.47 7.03 -3.59
C ALA A 39 -2.86 7.95 -2.44
N GLU A 40 -2.79 7.43 -1.22
CA GLU A 40 -3.08 8.19 -0.01
C GLU A 40 -2.30 9.50 -0.07
N LYS A 41 -3.02 10.63 0.07
CA LYS A 41 -2.41 11.96 0.21
C LYS A 41 -1.24 11.84 1.16
N HIS A 42 -0.10 12.44 0.78
CA HIS A 42 1.14 12.42 1.58
C HIS A 42 0.81 12.43 3.07
N PRO A 43 1.19 11.37 3.82
CA PRO A 43 0.78 11.23 5.21
C PRO A 43 1.19 12.50 5.96
N PRO A 44 0.25 13.16 6.66
CA PRO A 44 0.58 14.34 7.45
C PRO A 44 1.63 13.99 8.50
N VAL A 45 2.53 14.94 8.76
CA VAL A 45 3.48 14.82 9.87
C VAL A 45 2.73 14.76 11.20
N ILE A 46 3.33 14.13 12.21
CA ILE A 46 2.79 14.13 13.58
C ILE A 46 3.23 15.43 14.25
N PRO A 47 2.30 16.36 14.58
CA PRO A 47 2.64 17.70 15.04
C PRO A 47 2.85 17.80 16.56
N HIS A 48 2.94 16.66 17.24
CA HIS A 48 3.09 16.54 18.68
C HIS A 48 4.13 15.46 19.00
N ALA A 49 4.59 15.44 20.25
CA ALA A 49 5.49 14.39 20.71
C ALA A 49 4.78 13.02 20.68
N VAL A 50 5.56 11.99 20.36
CA VAL A 50 5.16 10.58 20.36
C VAL A 50 6.27 9.81 21.05
N GLN A 51 5.92 8.82 21.86
CA GLN A 51 6.92 7.95 22.49
C GLN A 51 7.50 6.97 21.46
N ASP A 52 8.74 6.54 21.66
CA ASP A 52 9.42 5.64 20.72
C ASP A 52 8.73 4.27 20.57
N ASP A 53 7.98 3.86 21.59
CA ASP A 53 7.20 2.61 21.66
C ASP A 53 5.70 2.79 21.37
N ALA A 54 5.29 3.96 20.88
CA ALA A 54 3.89 4.24 20.58
C ALA A 54 3.35 3.31 19.47
N ASP A 55 2.28 2.58 19.80
CA ASP A 55 1.57 1.68 18.89
C ASP A 55 0.25 2.29 18.40
N GLY A 56 -0.43 1.62 17.47
CA GLY A 56 -1.72 2.09 16.96
C GLY A 56 -2.79 2.26 18.03
N ALA A 57 -2.76 1.46 19.11
CA ALA A 57 -3.70 1.60 20.21
C ALA A 57 -3.51 2.92 20.96
N SER A 58 -2.25 3.30 21.24
CA SER A 58 -1.91 4.59 21.86
C SER A 58 -2.37 5.77 21.01
N CYS A 59 -2.16 5.73 19.70
CA CYS A 59 -2.62 6.74 18.74
C CYS A 59 -4.15 6.84 18.73
N ASN A 60 -4.82 5.68 18.68
CA ASN A 60 -6.27 5.57 18.66
C ASN A 60 -6.94 5.99 19.98
N GLY A 61 -6.18 6.25 21.05
CA GLY A 61 -6.72 6.88 22.25
C GLY A 61 -7.27 8.29 21.98
N CYS A 62 -6.67 9.03 21.05
CA CYS A 62 -7.10 10.39 20.67
C CYS A 62 -7.62 10.47 19.22
N HIS A 63 -7.12 9.65 18.31
CA HIS A 63 -7.47 9.68 16.90
C HIS A 63 -8.73 8.86 16.56
N THR A 64 -9.85 9.22 17.21
CA THR A 64 -11.18 8.63 16.95
C THR A 64 -12.16 9.67 16.42
N GLY A 65 -13.35 9.23 16.01
CA GLY A 65 -14.40 10.14 15.51
C GLY A 65 -13.93 11.00 14.34
N SER A 66 -13.92 12.32 14.52
CA SER A 66 -13.52 13.31 13.50
C SER A 66 -12.03 13.30 13.15
N PHE A 67 -11.18 12.66 13.96
CA PHE A 67 -9.73 12.53 13.72
C PHE A 67 -9.33 11.13 13.22
N LYS A 68 -10.30 10.31 12.82
CA LYS A 68 -10.06 8.94 12.37
C LYS A 68 -9.34 8.92 11.02
N ALA A 69 -8.26 8.15 10.96
CA ALA A 69 -7.54 7.91 9.72
C ALA A 69 -8.41 7.12 8.71
N PRO A 70 -8.26 7.36 7.40
CA PRO A 70 -9.07 6.69 6.37
C PRO A 70 -8.73 5.20 6.17
N HIS A 71 -7.71 4.70 6.87
CA HIS A 71 -7.18 3.35 6.75
C HIS A 71 -7.19 2.64 8.13
N PRO A 72 -8.37 2.14 8.57
CA PRO A 72 -8.57 1.58 9.92
C PRO A 72 -7.83 0.27 10.18
N ASP A 73 -7.37 -0.40 9.12
CA ASP A 73 -6.60 -1.64 9.12
C ASP A 73 -5.09 -1.41 9.38
N ARG A 74 -4.59 -0.17 9.23
CA ARG A 74 -3.18 0.17 9.46
C ARG A 74 -2.94 0.42 10.95
N LEU A 75 -2.35 -0.57 11.63
CA LEU A 75 -2.10 -0.50 13.08
C LEU A 75 -0.76 0.11 13.49
N ASN A 76 0.18 0.26 12.55
CA ASN A 76 1.47 0.90 12.84
C ASN A 76 1.56 2.24 12.09
N CYS A 77 1.10 3.30 12.77
CA CYS A 77 0.91 4.64 12.23
C CYS A 77 2.25 5.31 11.86
N THR A 78 3.30 5.05 12.63
CA THR A 78 4.63 5.66 12.46
C THR A 78 5.40 5.11 11.26
N GLN A 79 4.92 4.04 10.61
CA GLN A 79 5.43 3.61 9.31
C GLN A 79 5.28 4.67 8.22
N CYS A 80 4.28 5.55 8.35
CA CYS A 80 3.99 6.56 7.33
C CYS A 80 3.96 7.97 7.92
N HIS A 81 3.46 8.14 9.13
CA HIS A 81 3.40 9.43 9.81
C HIS A 81 4.67 9.67 10.64
N VAL A 82 5.50 10.60 10.19
CA VAL A 82 6.76 10.95 10.87
C VAL A 82 6.56 12.21 11.73
N PRO A 83 7.09 12.27 12.97
CA PRO A 83 7.08 13.49 13.78
C PRO A 83 7.73 14.67 13.06
N GLY A 84 7.13 15.85 13.15
CA GLY A 84 7.68 17.05 12.52
C GLY A 84 6.78 18.28 12.60
N GLU A 85 7.31 19.40 12.10
CA GLU A 85 6.59 20.67 12.11
C GLU A 85 5.55 20.75 10.99
N VAL A 86 4.36 21.26 11.30
CA VAL A 86 3.33 21.52 10.30
C VAL A 86 3.74 22.72 9.45
N LYS A 87 4.23 22.45 8.24
CA LYS A 87 4.48 23.50 7.26
C LYS A 87 3.14 24.05 6.78
N LYS A 88 2.86 25.32 7.08
CA LYS A 88 1.68 26.02 6.54
C LYS A 88 1.76 25.97 5.01
N PRO A 89 0.68 25.60 4.30
CA PRO A 89 0.71 25.57 2.85
C PRO A 89 1.02 26.98 2.32
N ALA A 90 2.08 27.11 1.53
CA ALA A 90 2.39 28.34 0.83
C ALA A 90 1.18 28.70 -0.02
N LYS A 91 0.57 29.86 0.25
CA LYS A 91 -0.57 30.40 -0.49
C LYS A 91 -0.17 30.50 -1.96
N LYS A 92 -0.58 29.53 -2.79
CA LYS A 92 -0.39 29.61 -4.25
C LYS A 92 -1.13 30.86 -4.71
N GLY A 93 -0.38 31.90 -5.08
CA GLY A 93 -0.92 33.16 -5.56
C GLY A 93 -1.92 32.89 -6.67
N GLY A 94 -3.17 33.29 -6.46
CA GLY A 94 -4.23 33.16 -7.45
C GLY A 94 -3.77 33.78 -8.75
N LYS A 95 -3.89 33.04 -9.86
CA LYS A 95 -3.65 33.58 -11.19
C LYS A 95 -4.54 34.81 -11.37
N LYS A 96 -3.94 35.99 -11.47
CA LYS A 96 -4.66 37.21 -11.89
C LYS A 96 -5.24 36.92 -13.27
N ALA A 97 -6.56 36.81 -13.34
CA ALA A 97 -7.27 36.79 -14.61
C ALA A 97 -6.98 38.12 -15.33
N VAL A 98 -6.16 38.06 -16.37
CA VAL A 98 -6.00 39.16 -17.32
C VAL A 98 -7.33 39.24 -18.10
N LYS A 99 -8.15 40.25 -17.77
CA LYS A 99 -9.26 40.66 -18.63
C LYS A 99 -8.66 41.24 -19.92
N LYS A 100 -9.04 40.67 -21.06
CA LYS A 100 -8.90 41.31 -22.37
C LYS A 100 -9.98 42.38 -22.51
#